data_AF-A0A1H9AAH9-F1
#
_entry.id   AF-A0A1H9AAH9-F1
#
_cell.length_a   1.000
_cell.length_b   1.000
_cell.length_c   1.000
_cell.angle_alpha   90.00
_cell.angle_beta   90.00
_cell.angle_gamma   90.00
#
_symmetry.space_group_name_H-M   'P 1'
#
loop_
_entity.id
_entity.type
_entity.pdbx_description
1 polymer ?
#
loop_
_entity_poly.entity_id
_entity_poly.type
_entity_poly.pdbx_seq_one_letter_code
_entity_poly.pdbx_strand_id
1 'polypeptide(L)'
;MKKLICPLILILCAAHLFADRPLVRDIQARAGNGKKVRITWQLPENPEPALYNLLLYRTTEQISSYGQLRGLEPVATLTPDRAGYTDQLEDLRDYYYTVISETSAGPYDLVLLSFNSTITSVHLITKKVVEQPEEKAEYETMYPDGTLRKTPLPYLDIIEGVGSEPLISDKTASKVTSLTGGNSKATPATILTPYIFEEDLVSPDGGDAYLLFEILKTSFVTKKYKETIDKLNHLIGTNISIETRNRACFYLGEAQYFNHNYEDSVKSFVKVQSAFPNLSQKWLEAALDRI
;
A
#
# COMPACT_ATOMS: atom_id res chain seq x y z
N MET A 1 17.89 64.87 -24.03
CA MET A 1 17.26 65.20 -22.74
C MET A 1 16.37 64.02 -22.34
N LYS A 2 16.76 63.32 -21.27
CA LYS A 2 16.02 62.18 -20.71
C LYS A 2 14.78 62.68 -19.96
N LYS A 3 13.61 62.09 -20.22
CA LYS A 3 12.56 61.94 -19.19
C LYS A 3 11.95 60.55 -19.30
N LEU A 4 12.38 59.72 -18.36
CA LEU A 4 11.72 58.52 -17.87
C LEU A 4 10.28 58.86 -17.49
N ILE A 5 9.30 58.12 -18.00
CA ILE A 5 8.00 57.96 -17.35
C ILE A 5 7.65 56.46 -17.39
N CYS A 6 7.96 55.84 -16.24
CA CYS A 6 7.27 54.74 -15.57
C CYS A 6 6.19 53.94 -16.33
N PRO A 7 6.35 52.60 -16.47
CA PRO A 7 5.23 51.67 -16.49
C PRO A 7 5.24 50.91 -15.17
N LEU A 8 4.59 51.45 -14.15
CA LEU A 8 4.15 50.69 -12.99
C LEU A 8 2.62 50.82 -12.97
N ILE A 9 1.95 49.69 -12.70
CA ILE A 9 0.50 49.53 -12.48
C ILE A 9 -0.31 49.26 -13.76
N LEU A 10 -0.31 47.99 -14.18
CA LEU A 10 -1.55 47.22 -14.30
C LEU A 10 -1.25 45.71 -14.34
N ILE A 11 -0.67 45.16 -13.26
CA ILE A 11 -0.84 43.73 -12.99
C ILE A 11 -2.20 43.62 -12.30
N LEU A 12 -3.26 43.68 -13.09
CA LEU A 12 -4.59 43.31 -12.63
C LEU A 12 -4.54 41.80 -12.42
N CYS A 13 -4.62 41.37 -11.16
CA CYS A 13 -4.83 39.98 -10.77
C CYS A 13 -5.98 39.39 -11.60
N ALA A 14 -5.65 38.62 -12.63
CA ALA A 14 -6.56 37.63 -13.17
C ALA A 14 -6.57 36.45 -12.19
N ALA A 15 -7.20 36.64 -11.03
CA ALA A 15 -7.83 35.53 -10.36
C ALA A 15 -9.04 35.16 -11.23
N HIS A 16 -8.81 34.43 -12.32
CA HIS A 16 -9.88 33.67 -12.92
C HIS A 16 -10.30 32.67 -11.86
N LEU A 17 -11.39 32.99 -11.15
CA LEU A 17 -12.25 31.99 -10.54
C LEU A 17 -12.70 31.12 -11.71
N PHE A 18 -11.92 30.09 -12.03
CA PHE A 18 -12.36 29.07 -12.97
C PHE A 18 -13.55 28.41 -12.30
N ALA A 19 -14.75 28.63 -12.86
CA ALA A 19 -15.93 27.93 -12.40
C ALA A 19 -15.69 26.43 -12.50
N ASP A 20 -15.90 25.73 -11.39
CA ASP A 20 -15.68 24.31 -11.35
C ASP A 20 -16.78 23.61 -12.14
N ARG A 21 -16.44 22.51 -12.80
CA ARG A 21 -17.48 21.65 -13.39
C ARG A 21 -18.33 21.09 -12.25
N PRO A 22 -19.66 20.97 -12.43
CA PRO A 22 -20.54 20.37 -11.43
C PRO A 22 -20.30 18.87 -11.42
N LEU A 23 -19.18 18.42 -10.87
CA LEU A 23 -18.75 17.02 -10.82
C LEU A 23 -18.03 16.81 -9.50
N VAL A 24 -18.42 15.77 -8.78
CA VAL A 24 -17.71 15.37 -7.56
C VAL A 24 -16.35 14.77 -7.89
N ARG A 25 -15.41 14.89 -6.96
CA ARG A 25 -14.02 14.41 -7.13
C ARG A 25 -13.66 13.39 -6.06
N ASP A 26 -12.61 12.62 -6.32
CA ASP A 26 -11.99 11.70 -5.37
C ASP A 26 -13.00 10.76 -4.66
N ILE A 27 -13.91 10.15 -5.43
CA ILE A 27 -14.82 9.16 -4.84
C ILE A 27 -14.03 7.97 -4.28
N GLN A 28 -14.31 7.63 -3.03
CA GLN A 28 -13.75 6.48 -2.34
C GLN A 28 -14.87 5.69 -1.69
N ALA A 29 -14.82 4.37 -1.85
CA ALA A 29 -15.69 3.45 -1.13
C ALA A 29 -14.82 2.54 -0.27
N ARG A 30 -15.19 2.38 1.01
CA ARG A 30 -14.48 1.53 1.96
C ARG A 30 -15.46 0.67 2.75
N ALA A 31 -15.16 -0.61 2.90
CA ALA A 31 -15.92 -1.49 3.78
C ALA A 31 -15.75 -1.04 5.24
N GLY A 32 -16.87 -0.82 5.93
CA GLY A 32 -16.92 -0.53 7.35
C GLY A 32 -17.11 -1.80 8.18
N ASN A 33 -17.38 -1.63 9.48
CA ASN A 33 -17.68 -2.75 10.36
C ASN A 33 -19.07 -3.34 10.05
N GLY A 34 -19.16 -4.66 9.87
CA GLY A 34 -20.39 -5.39 9.56
C GLY A 34 -20.83 -5.23 8.09
N LYS A 35 -22.13 -5.06 7.87
CA LYS A 35 -22.77 -4.96 6.53
C LYS A 35 -22.77 -3.55 5.92
N LYS A 36 -21.89 -2.65 6.39
CA LYS A 36 -21.92 -1.23 6.03
C LYS A 36 -20.73 -0.86 5.14
N VAL A 37 -21.00 -0.12 4.07
CA VAL A 37 -19.97 0.47 3.21
C VAL A 37 -20.04 1.99 3.31
N ARG A 38 -18.92 2.63 3.59
CA ARG A 38 -18.81 4.09 3.64
C ARG A 38 -18.28 4.59 2.31
N ILE A 39 -19.06 5.45 1.66
CA ILE A 39 -18.71 6.14 0.42
C ILE A 39 -18.48 7.62 0.75
N THR A 40 -17.38 8.18 0.26
CA THR A 40 -16.99 9.58 0.47
C THR A 40 -16.48 10.19 -0.82
N TRP A 41 -16.68 11.49 -1.02
CA TRP A 41 -16.21 12.25 -2.18
C TRP A 41 -15.96 13.71 -1.78
N GLN A 42 -15.33 14.46 -2.67
CA GLN A 42 -15.12 15.89 -2.55
C GLN A 42 -16.11 16.65 -3.43
N LEU A 43 -16.68 17.73 -2.89
CA LEU A 43 -17.61 18.61 -3.60
C LEU A 43 -16.82 19.67 -4.40
N PRO A 44 -17.33 20.10 -5.57
CA PRO A 44 -16.76 21.26 -6.27
C PRO A 44 -17.01 22.55 -5.49
N GLU A 45 -16.05 23.49 -5.49
CA GLU A 45 -16.12 24.69 -4.64
C GLU A 45 -17.14 25.71 -5.15
N ASN A 46 -17.17 25.95 -6.46
CA ASN A 46 -18.12 26.86 -7.09
C ASN A 46 -18.58 26.30 -8.44
N PRO A 47 -19.53 25.34 -8.42
CA PRO A 47 -19.97 24.65 -9.63
C PRO A 47 -20.86 25.55 -10.51
N GLU A 48 -20.50 25.67 -11.80
CA GLU A 48 -21.39 26.25 -12.82
C GLU A 48 -21.69 25.21 -13.91
N PRO A 49 -22.96 24.82 -14.11
CA PRO A 49 -24.18 25.22 -13.38
C PRO A 49 -24.27 24.68 -11.94
N ALA A 50 -25.10 25.31 -11.10
CA ALA A 50 -25.27 24.93 -9.70
C ALA A 50 -25.82 23.50 -9.52
N LEU A 51 -25.37 22.83 -8.46
CA LEU A 51 -25.82 21.49 -8.06
C LEU A 51 -27.20 21.57 -7.41
N TYR A 52 -28.13 20.73 -7.87
CA TYR A 52 -29.44 20.55 -7.27
C TYR A 52 -29.48 19.34 -6.35
N ASN A 53 -29.06 18.17 -6.85
CA ASN A 53 -28.94 16.92 -6.09
C ASN A 53 -27.69 16.15 -6.48
N LEU A 54 -27.34 15.14 -5.68
CA LEU A 54 -26.36 14.11 -6.02
C LEU A 54 -27.04 12.75 -6.07
N LEU A 55 -26.90 12.05 -7.19
CA LEU A 55 -27.47 10.74 -7.47
C LEU A 55 -26.36 9.69 -7.29
N LEU A 56 -26.53 8.80 -6.32
CA LEU A 56 -25.60 7.69 -6.06
C LEU A 56 -26.10 6.42 -6.75
N TYR A 57 -25.28 5.83 -7.60
CA TYR A 57 -25.53 4.56 -8.28
C TYR A 57 -24.62 3.46 -7.74
N ARG A 58 -25.14 2.23 -7.75
CA ARG A 58 -24.41 1.01 -7.36
C ARG A 58 -24.63 -0.08 -8.39
N THR A 59 -23.56 -0.71 -8.84
CA THR A 59 -23.58 -1.83 -9.79
C THR A 59 -22.58 -2.90 -9.41
N THR A 60 -22.73 -4.11 -9.94
CA THR A 60 -21.77 -5.21 -9.78
C THR A 60 -20.68 -5.21 -10.85
N GLU A 61 -20.85 -4.39 -11.90
CA GLU A 61 -19.88 -4.19 -12.97
C GLU A 61 -19.36 -2.75 -12.94
N GLN A 62 -18.13 -2.56 -13.41
CA GLN A 62 -17.50 -1.24 -13.44
C GLN A 62 -18.26 -0.25 -14.33
N ILE A 63 -18.56 0.92 -13.79
CA ILE A 63 -19.25 2.00 -14.50
C ILE A 63 -18.18 2.91 -15.13
N SER A 64 -18.02 2.80 -16.45
CA SER A 64 -17.07 3.58 -17.24
C SER A 64 -17.74 4.66 -18.10
N SER A 65 -19.07 4.61 -18.25
CA SER A 65 -19.83 5.57 -19.05
C SER A 65 -21.21 5.85 -18.46
N TYR A 66 -21.74 7.05 -18.71
CA TYR A 66 -23.09 7.43 -18.29
C TYR A 66 -24.18 6.58 -18.97
N GLY A 67 -23.90 6.03 -20.16
CA GLY A 67 -24.83 5.15 -20.87
C GLY A 67 -25.24 3.91 -20.05
N GLN A 68 -24.34 3.37 -19.22
CA GLN A 68 -24.60 2.22 -18.35
C GLN A 68 -25.56 2.56 -17.18
N LEU A 69 -25.71 3.85 -16.88
CA LEU A 69 -26.60 4.34 -15.81
C LEU A 69 -28.02 4.58 -16.33
N ARG A 70 -28.23 4.61 -17.65
CA ARG A 70 -29.55 4.87 -18.25
C ARG A 70 -30.49 3.70 -17.95
N GLY A 71 -31.51 3.97 -17.13
CA GLY A 71 -32.51 2.97 -16.73
C GLY A 71 -32.21 2.28 -15.41
N LEU A 72 -31.10 2.61 -14.74
CA LEU A 72 -30.87 2.22 -13.35
C LEU A 72 -31.52 3.22 -12.41
N GLU A 73 -32.13 2.72 -11.33
CA GLU A 73 -32.61 3.57 -10.25
C GLU A 73 -31.44 3.93 -9.31
N PRO A 74 -31.31 5.20 -8.90
CA PRO A 74 -30.27 5.58 -7.94
C PRO A 74 -30.55 4.94 -6.59
N VAL A 75 -29.49 4.49 -5.91
CA VAL A 75 -29.54 3.97 -4.54
C VAL A 75 -29.97 5.06 -3.56
N ALA A 76 -29.52 6.30 -3.80
CA ALA A 76 -29.90 7.43 -2.99
C ALA A 76 -29.82 8.74 -3.79
N THR A 77 -30.80 9.60 -3.54
CA THR A 77 -30.77 11.02 -3.93
C THR A 77 -30.38 11.84 -2.71
N LEU A 78 -29.26 12.55 -2.82
CA LEU A 78 -28.63 13.27 -1.72
C LEU A 78 -28.68 14.77 -1.98
N THR A 79 -28.67 15.55 -0.89
CA THR A 79 -28.50 16.99 -0.95
C THR A 79 -27.11 17.37 -1.49
N PRO A 80 -26.98 18.51 -2.17
CA PRO A 80 -25.74 18.90 -2.84
C PRO A 80 -24.58 19.17 -1.87
N ASP A 81 -24.89 19.46 -0.60
CA ASP A 81 -23.90 19.77 0.44
C ASP A 81 -23.28 18.51 1.08
N ARG A 82 -23.73 17.31 0.68
CA ARG A 82 -23.34 16.06 1.33
C ARG A 82 -22.11 15.45 0.65
N ALA A 83 -21.03 15.27 1.41
CA ALA A 83 -19.76 14.70 0.95
C ALA A 83 -19.58 13.20 1.24
N GLY A 84 -20.63 12.51 1.70
CA GLY A 84 -20.54 11.08 1.98
C GLY A 84 -21.85 10.40 2.34
N TYR A 85 -21.89 9.10 2.09
CA TYR A 85 -23.03 8.23 2.29
C TYR A 85 -22.59 6.89 2.90
N THR A 86 -23.49 6.23 3.62
CA THR A 86 -23.26 4.89 4.14
C THR A 86 -24.32 3.98 3.55
N ASP A 87 -23.87 3.05 2.70
CA ASP A 87 -24.71 2.03 2.10
C ASP A 87 -24.70 0.76 2.97
N GLN A 88 -25.78 0.00 2.89
CA GLN A 88 -25.93 -1.28 3.59
C GLN A 88 -26.05 -2.39 2.56
N LEU A 89 -25.07 -3.30 2.57
CA LEU A 89 -25.00 -4.42 1.64
C LEU A 89 -25.50 -5.69 2.32
N GLU A 90 -26.34 -6.45 1.63
CA GLU A 90 -26.82 -7.75 2.12
C GLU A 90 -25.89 -8.90 1.73
N ASP A 91 -25.25 -8.76 0.58
CA ASP A 91 -24.46 -9.79 -0.11
C ASP A 91 -22.95 -9.52 -0.04
N LEU A 92 -22.16 -10.57 -0.30
CA LEU A 92 -20.68 -10.53 -0.36
C LEU A 92 -20.14 -10.24 -1.77
N ARG A 93 -20.96 -9.69 -2.67
CA ARG A 93 -20.55 -9.38 -4.05
C ARG A 93 -19.67 -8.12 -4.08
N ASP A 94 -18.89 -8.01 -5.14
CA ASP A 94 -18.16 -6.80 -5.48
C ASP A 94 -19.11 -5.74 -6.03
N TYR A 95 -19.06 -4.55 -5.43
CA TYR A 95 -19.87 -3.41 -5.87
C TYR A 95 -18.99 -2.22 -6.26
N TYR A 96 -19.44 -1.52 -7.30
CA TYR A 96 -18.89 -0.26 -7.79
C TYR A 96 -19.89 0.85 -7.53
N TYR A 97 -19.38 2.02 -7.17
CA TYR A 97 -20.19 3.20 -6.88
C TYR A 97 -19.88 4.33 -7.86
N THR A 98 -20.92 5.07 -8.25
CA THR A 98 -20.78 6.29 -9.05
C THR A 98 -21.70 7.36 -8.53
N VAL A 99 -21.21 8.58 -8.44
CA VAL A 99 -21.99 9.75 -8.06
C VAL A 99 -22.17 10.66 -9.27
N ILE A 100 -23.41 10.93 -9.63
CA ILE A 100 -23.76 11.87 -10.69
C ILE A 100 -24.40 13.10 -10.04
N SER A 101 -23.93 14.26 -10.44
CA SER A 101 -24.50 15.55 -10.09
C SER A 101 -25.72 15.84 -10.96
N GLU A 102 -26.81 16.25 -10.32
CA GLU A 102 -27.99 16.77 -11.00
C GLU A 102 -27.94 18.29 -10.99
N THR A 103 -28.15 18.89 -12.16
CA THR A 103 -28.13 20.34 -12.37
C THR A 103 -29.50 20.81 -12.87
N SER A 104 -29.70 22.12 -13.03
CA SER A 104 -30.94 22.67 -13.60
C SER A 104 -31.29 22.17 -15.00
N ALA A 105 -30.31 21.67 -15.76
CA ALA A 105 -30.50 21.07 -17.09
C ALA A 105 -30.70 19.54 -17.06
N GLY A 106 -30.62 18.93 -15.88
CA GLY A 106 -30.68 17.47 -15.68
C GLY A 106 -29.37 16.88 -15.16
N PRO A 107 -29.25 15.54 -15.17
CA PRO A 107 -28.05 14.83 -14.71
C PRO A 107 -26.85 15.14 -15.59
N TYR A 108 -25.71 15.42 -14.97
CA TYR A 108 -24.47 15.66 -15.67
C TYR A 108 -23.93 14.34 -16.23
N ASP A 109 -23.90 14.21 -17.55
CA ASP A 109 -23.70 12.95 -18.28
C ASP A 109 -22.24 12.52 -18.42
N LEU A 110 -21.39 12.91 -17.47
CA LEU A 110 -19.97 12.61 -17.46
C LEU A 110 -19.60 11.63 -16.35
N VAL A 111 -19.02 10.50 -16.73
CA VAL A 111 -18.42 9.53 -15.82
C VAL A 111 -16.92 9.48 -16.05
N LEU A 112 -16.17 9.74 -15.00
CA LEU A 112 -14.71 9.69 -14.95
C LEU A 112 -14.30 8.73 -13.82
N LEU A 113 -13.54 7.71 -14.21
CA LEU A 113 -12.93 6.77 -13.29
C LEU A 113 -11.99 7.49 -12.31
N SER A 114 -12.03 7.08 -11.04
CA SER A 114 -11.36 7.71 -9.89
C SER A 114 -11.80 9.14 -9.54
N PHE A 115 -12.70 9.75 -10.29
CA PHE A 115 -13.24 11.07 -9.99
C PHE A 115 -14.61 10.94 -9.34
N ASN A 116 -15.60 10.54 -10.15
CA ASN A 116 -16.97 10.36 -9.71
C ASN A 116 -17.44 8.90 -9.85
N SER A 117 -16.60 8.01 -10.38
CA SER A 117 -16.80 6.55 -10.38
C SER A 117 -15.60 5.81 -9.77
N THR A 118 -15.86 4.80 -8.95
CA THR A 118 -14.82 3.98 -8.31
C THR A 118 -14.18 3.01 -9.32
N ILE A 119 -12.85 2.92 -9.32
CA ILE A 119 -12.11 1.88 -10.08
C ILE A 119 -12.06 0.55 -9.33
N THR A 120 -11.84 0.61 -8.01
CA THR A 120 -11.74 -0.59 -7.17
C THR A 120 -13.11 -0.96 -6.63
N SER A 121 -13.47 -2.24 -6.72
CA SER A 121 -14.70 -2.74 -6.11
C SER A 121 -14.60 -2.74 -4.58
N VAL A 122 -15.75 -2.65 -3.93
CA VAL A 122 -15.88 -2.90 -2.49
C VAL A 122 -16.74 -4.13 -2.28
N HIS A 123 -16.22 -5.04 -1.47
CA HIS A 123 -16.95 -6.19 -0.94
C HIS A 123 -16.94 -6.12 0.59
N LEU A 124 -17.92 -6.77 1.21
CA LEU A 124 -17.97 -6.91 2.66
C LEU A 124 -16.83 -7.80 3.14
N ILE A 125 -16.02 -7.27 4.05
CA ILE A 125 -15.01 -8.07 4.76
C ILE A 125 -15.75 -8.82 5.86
N THR A 126 -16.13 -10.06 5.62
CA THR A 126 -16.57 -10.92 6.73
C THR A 126 -15.36 -11.12 7.63
N LYS A 127 -15.50 -10.81 8.92
CA LYS A 127 -14.53 -11.28 9.91
C LYS A 127 -14.64 -12.78 9.83
N LYS A 128 -13.65 -13.44 9.20
CA LYS A 128 -13.59 -14.90 9.16
C LYS A 128 -13.44 -15.33 10.61
N VAL A 129 -14.56 -15.57 11.28
CA VAL A 129 -14.60 -16.45 12.44
C VAL A 129 -14.13 -17.76 11.85
N VAL A 130 -12.85 -18.06 12.07
CA VAL A 130 -12.37 -19.41 11.87
C VAL A 130 -13.19 -20.21 12.86
N GLU A 131 -14.25 -20.86 12.39
CA GLU A 131 -14.92 -21.91 13.13
C GLU A 131 -13.84 -22.95 13.39
N GLN A 132 -13.25 -22.84 14.58
CA GLN A 132 -12.45 -23.88 15.16
C GLN A 132 -13.35 -25.12 15.14
N PRO A 133 -12.91 -26.24 14.53
CA PRO A 133 -13.73 -27.44 14.46
C PRO A 133 -14.25 -27.73 15.86
N GLU A 134 -15.57 -27.94 16.00
CA GLU A 134 -16.17 -28.29 17.29
C GLU A 134 -15.33 -29.41 17.92
N GLU A 135 -14.56 -29.05 18.95
CA GLU A 135 -13.87 -30.01 19.79
C GLU A 135 -14.98 -30.85 20.40
N LYS A 136 -15.10 -32.10 19.93
CA LYS A 136 -15.86 -33.11 20.65
C LYS A 136 -15.32 -33.10 22.07
N ALA A 137 -16.16 -32.69 23.01
CA ALA A 137 -15.85 -32.73 24.42
C ALA A 137 -15.70 -34.21 24.83
N GLU A 138 -14.48 -34.71 24.77
CA GLU A 138 -14.09 -36.05 25.22
C GLU A 138 -13.95 -35.99 26.76
N TYR A 139 -15.06 -35.78 27.46
CA TYR A 139 -15.06 -35.82 28.93
C TYR A 139 -15.07 -37.28 29.42
N GLU A 140 -14.14 -37.54 30.35
CA GLU A 140 -14.05 -38.68 31.26
C GLU A 140 -13.71 -40.05 30.65
N THR A 141 -12.52 -40.19 30.06
CA THR A 141 -11.86 -41.49 30.04
C THR A 141 -11.23 -41.78 31.41
N MET A 142 -11.78 -42.75 32.12
CA MET A 142 -11.20 -43.22 33.38
C MET A 142 -9.96 -44.05 33.06
N TYR A 143 -8.77 -43.51 33.36
CA TYR A 143 -7.51 -44.19 33.11
C TYR A 143 -7.31 -45.30 34.15
N PRO A 144 -6.98 -46.54 33.75
CA PRO A 144 -6.60 -47.59 34.70
C PRO A 144 -5.30 -47.21 35.41
N ASP A 145 -5.22 -47.61 36.68
CA ASP A 145 -4.17 -47.19 37.60
C ASP A 145 -2.76 -47.56 37.08
N GLY A 146 -1.82 -46.61 37.11
CA GLY A 146 -0.46 -46.77 36.59
C GLY A 146 -0.23 -46.44 35.11
N THR A 147 -1.25 -45.98 34.37
CA THR A 147 -1.06 -45.48 32.99
C THR A 147 -0.86 -43.96 32.92
N LEU A 148 0.07 -43.51 32.08
CA LEU A 148 0.30 -42.09 31.82
C LEU A 148 -0.87 -41.50 31.01
N ARG A 149 -1.39 -40.35 31.45
CA ARG A 149 -2.45 -39.63 30.73
C ARG A 149 -1.93 -39.21 29.35
N LYS A 150 -2.79 -39.31 28.33
CA LYS A 150 -2.46 -38.91 26.96
C LYS A 150 -2.49 -37.40 26.77
N THR A 151 -3.36 -36.72 27.51
CA THR A 151 -3.47 -35.26 27.48
C THR A 151 -2.77 -34.64 28.70
N PRO A 152 -1.97 -33.58 28.50
CA PRO A 152 -1.42 -32.83 29.61
C PRO A 152 -2.54 -32.19 30.43
N LEU A 153 -2.26 -31.85 31.69
CA LEU A 153 -3.22 -31.14 32.52
C LEU A 153 -3.63 -29.84 31.80
N PRO A 154 -4.94 -29.53 31.67
CA PRO A 154 -5.35 -28.26 31.13
C PRO A 154 -4.79 -27.12 31.99
N TYR A 155 -4.28 -26.08 31.33
CA TYR A 155 -3.77 -24.91 32.01
C TYR A 155 -4.92 -24.23 32.74
N LEU A 156 -4.84 -24.18 34.06
CA LEU A 156 -5.78 -23.40 34.87
C LEU A 156 -5.28 -21.96 34.87
N ASP A 157 -6.04 -21.07 34.25
CA ASP A 157 -5.78 -19.63 34.30
C ASP A 157 -6.38 -19.07 35.59
N ILE A 158 -5.65 -19.21 36.70
CA ILE A 158 -6.14 -18.90 38.07
C ILE A 158 -6.07 -17.40 38.39
N ILE A 159 -6.05 -16.52 37.39
CA ILE A 159 -5.98 -15.07 37.59
C ILE A 159 -7.14 -14.41 36.85
N GLU A 160 -8.33 -14.52 37.42
CA GLU A 160 -9.47 -13.70 37.01
C GLU A 160 -9.21 -12.24 37.36
N GLY A 161 -9.07 -11.40 36.32
CA GLY A 161 -9.24 -9.95 36.45
C GLY A 161 -8.00 -9.10 36.16
N VAL A 162 -7.53 -9.09 34.91
CA VAL A 162 -6.85 -7.90 34.34
C VAL A 162 -7.28 -7.73 32.88
N GLY A 163 -8.52 -7.27 32.70
CA GLY A 163 -8.98 -6.66 31.45
C GLY A 163 -8.45 -5.23 31.35
N SER A 164 -7.15 -5.10 31.13
CA SER A 164 -6.47 -3.87 30.69
C SER A 164 -5.07 -4.28 30.31
N GLU A 165 -4.67 -4.01 29.07
CA GLU A 165 -3.37 -4.38 28.48
C GLU A 165 -2.23 -4.39 29.50
N PRO A 166 -1.44 -5.49 29.60
CA PRO A 166 -0.37 -5.52 30.57
C PRO A 166 0.73 -4.56 30.12
N LEU A 167 0.76 -3.37 30.73
CA LEU A 167 2.00 -2.62 30.92
C LEU A 167 2.93 -3.55 31.70
N ILE A 168 3.84 -4.16 30.95
CA ILE A 168 4.87 -5.09 31.40
C ILE A 168 5.49 -4.49 32.67
N SER A 169 5.44 -5.18 33.81
CA SER A 169 6.05 -4.61 35.03
C SER A 169 7.53 -4.35 34.79
N ASP A 170 8.09 -3.27 35.33
CA ASP A 170 9.50 -2.91 35.14
C ASP A 170 10.45 -4.07 35.48
N LYS A 171 10.04 -4.91 36.43
CA LYS A 171 10.76 -6.11 36.86
C LYS A 171 10.71 -7.23 35.81
N THR A 172 9.61 -7.35 35.09
CA THR A 172 9.45 -8.28 33.97
C THR A 172 10.19 -7.77 32.74
N ALA A 173 10.12 -6.47 32.44
CA ALA A 173 10.87 -5.84 31.35
C ALA A 173 12.39 -6.02 31.54
N SER A 174 12.91 -5.73 32.73
CA SER A 174 14.34 -5.91 33.05
C SER A 174 14.78 -7.38 33.09
N LYS A 175 13.89 -8.30 33.46
CA LYS A 175 14.17 -9.75 33.40
C LYS A 175 14.14 -10.27 31.96
N VAL A 176 13.28 -9.73 31.10
CA VAL A 176 13.33 -9.98 29.64
C VAL A 176 14.64 -9.47 29.07
N THR A 177 15.12 -8.27 29.45
CA THR A 177 16.46 -7.78 29.03
C THR A 177 17.60 -8.71 29.50
N SER A 178 17.45 -9.36 30.65
CA SER A 178 18.43 -10.36 31.11
C SER A 178 18.36 -11.68 30.35
N LEU A 179 17.20 -12.04 29.80
CA LEU A 179 16.95 -13.29 29.08
C LEU A 179 17.21 -13.17 27.56
N THR A 180 16.96 -12.00 26.97
CA THR A 180 17.29 -11.68 25.57
C THR A 180 18.78 -11.37 25.38
N GLY A 181 19.60 -11.56 26.41
CA GLY A 181 21.01 -11.27 26.38
C GLY A 181 21.24 -9.76 26.31
N GLY A 182 21.18 -9.09 27.47
CA GLY A 182 21.72 -7.74 27.71
C GLY A 182 23.23 -7.62 27.50
N ASN A 183 23.79 -8.40 26.58
CA ASN A 183 25.15 -8.37 26.10
C ASN A 183 25.31 -9.05 24.72
N SER A 184 24.29 -9.03 23.86
CA SER A 184 24.68 -8.73 22.47
C SER A 184 25.09 -7.26 22.51
N LYS A 185 26.37 -7.01 22.87
CA LYS A 185 27.08 -5.81 22.39
C LYS A 185 26.52 -5.60 21.00
N ALA A 186 25.95 -4.43 20.70
CA ALA A 186 25.64 -4.05 19.34
C ALA A 186 26.88 -4.43 18.52
N THR A 187 26.82 -5.60 17.87
CA THR A 187 27.93 -6.09 17.09
C THR A 187 28.00 -5.03 16.03
N PRO A 188 29.11 -4.27 15.95
CA PRO A 188 29.17 -3.07 15.14
C PRO A 188 28.59 -3.44 13.78
N ALA A 189 27.45 -2.83 13.43
CA ALA A 189 26.56 -3.28 12.36
C ALA A 189 27.45 -3.64 11.17
N THR A 190 27.66 -4.94 10.94
CA THR A 190 28.77 -5.37 10.10
C THR A 190 28.42 -4.92 8.70
N ILE A 191 29.18 -3.94 8.19
CA ILE A 191 28.95 -3.40 6.86
C ILE A 191 29.19 -4.57 5.91
N LEU A 192 28.12 -5.02 5.26
CA LEU A 192 28.20 -6.03 4.23
C LEU A 192 29.12 -5.54 3.11
N THR A 193 29.96 -6.43 2.60
CA THR A 193 30.75 -6.18 1.40
C THR A 193 29.85 -6.32 0.17
N PRO A 194 29.98 -5.46 -0.85
CA PRO A 194 29.21 -5.58 -2.09
C PRO A 194 29.45 -6.96 -2.72
N TYR A 195 28.37 -7.62 -3.10
CA TYR A 195 28.41 -8.91 -3.78
C TYR A 195 28.34 -8.69 -5.29
N ILE A 196 29.12 -9.45 -6.06
CA ILE A 196 29.06 -9.42 -7.52
C ILE A 196 28.83 -10.86 -7.97
N PHE A 197 27.80 -11.06 -8.79
CA PHE A 197 27.45 -12.36 -9.37
C PHE A 197 28.55 -12.84 -10.32
N GLU A 198 28.81 -14.15 -10.33
CA GLU A 198 29.86 -14.78 -11.15
C GLU A 198 29.68 -14.47 -12.65
N GLU A 199 28.43 -14.37 -13.09
CA GLU A 199 28.03 -14.05 -14.46
C GLU A 199 28.46 -12.65 -14.90
N ASP A 200 28.62 -11.71 -13.96
CA ASP A 200 28.98 -10.32 -14.24
C ASP A 200 30.47 -10.03 -13.99
N LEU A 201 31.30 -11.05 -13.68
CA LEU A 201 32.77 -10.89 -13.61
C LEU A 201 33.40 -10.86 -15.01
N VAL A 202 32.79 -11.54 -15.98
CA VAL A 202 33.30 -11.68 -17.34
C VAL A 202 32.44 -10.85 -18.28
N SER A 203 33.07 -10.16 -19.24
CA SER A 203 32.33 -9.40 -20.25
C SER A 203 31.50 -10.37 -21.10
N PRO A 204 30.16 -10.24 -21.14
CA PRO A 204 29.31 -11.09 -21.98
C PRO A 204 29.42 -10.70 -23.47
N ASP A 205 28.97 -11.60 -24.34
CA ASP A 205 29.08 -11.46 -25.81
C ASP A 205 28.22 -10.32 -26.40
N GLY A 206 27.32 -9.72 -25.61
CA GLY A 206 26.53 -8.55 -25.98
C GLY A 206 25.16 -8.49 -25.28
N GLY A 207 24.30 -7.58 -25.74
CA GLY A 207 22.90 -7.48 -25.29
C GLY A 207 22.69 -6.71 -23.98
N ASP A 208 21.61 -7.04 -23.28
CA ASP A 208 21.22 -6.41 -22.01
C ASP A 208 22.18 -6.73 -20.86
N ALA A 209 22.75 -7.95 -20.85
CA ALA A 209 23.78 -8.36 -19.92
C ALA A 209 25.06 -7.49 -20.05
N TYR A 210 25.42 -7.08 -21.27
CA TYR A 210 26.55 -6.18 -21.50
C TYR A 210 26.30 -4.78 -20.92
N LEU A 211 25.09 -4.25 -21.06
CA LEU A 211 24.72 -2.96 -20.47
C LEU A 211 24.81 -3.00 -18.94
N LEU A 212 24.33 -4.08 -18.31
CA LEU A 212 24.47 -4.28 -16.87
C LEU A 212 25.94 -4.32 -16.46
N PHE A 213 26.76 -5.10 -17.16
CA PHE A 213 28.21 -5.18 -16.93
C PHE A 213 28.91 -3.81 -17.03
N GLU A 214 28.56 -3.01 -18.05
CA GLU A 214 29.12 -1.66 -18.23
C GLU A 214 28.76 -0.72 -17.07
N ILE A 215 27.50 -0.76 -16.60
CA ILE A 215 27.05 0.03 -15.45
C ILE A 215 27.82 -0.36 -14.19
N LEU A 216 27.98 -1.66 -13.94
CA LEU A 216 28.70 -2.16 -12.77
C LEU A 216 30.17 -1.75 -12.79
N LYS A 217 30.84 -1.95 -13.93
CA LYS A 217 32.25 -1.59 -14.11
C LYS A 217 32.49 -0.08 -13.98
N THR A 218 31.60 0.74 -14.52
CA THR A 218 31.79 2.21 -14.56
C THR A 218 31.43 2.90 -13.25
N SER A 219 30.33 2.49 -12.60
CA SER A 219 29.76 3.22 -11.45
C SER A 219 29.72 2.40 -10.15
N PHE A 220 29.41 1.10 -10.19
CA PHE A 220 29.29 0.29 -8.96
C PHE A 220 30.67 -0.03 -8.36
N VAL A 221 31.61 -0.53 -9.16
CA VAL A 221 32.98 -0.83 -8.73
C VAL A 221 33.73 0.45 -8.31
N THR A 222 33.41 1.59 -8.94
CA THR A 222 33.97 2.90 -8.58
C THR A 222 33.29 3.55 -7.36
N LYS A 223 32.36 2.83 -6.69
CA LYS A 223 31.60 3.25 -5.50
C LYS A 223 30.73 4.50 -5.70
N LYS A 224 30.36 4.82 -6.94
CA LYS A 224 29.47 5.93 -7.28
C LYS A 224 28.01 5.49 -7.21
N TYR A 225 27.55 5.11 -6.01
CA TYR A 225 26.26 4.45 -5.82
C TYR A 225 25.06 5.29 -6.30
N LYS A 226 25.11 6.61 -6.16
CA LYS A 226 24.07 7.50 -6.68
C LYS A 226 23.91 7.41 -8.21
N GLU A 227 25.02 7.48 -8.94
CA GLU A 227 25.01 7.33 -10.41
C GLU A 227 24.57 5.91 -10.81
N THR A 228 24.97 4.89 -10.04
CA THR A 228 24.56 3.51 -10.28
C THR A 228 23.06 3.33 -10.14
N ILE A 229 22.43 3.91 -9.11
CA ILE A 229 20.98 3.83 -8.90
C ILE A 229 20.23 4.41 -10.11
N ASP A 230 20.64 5.58 -10.60
CA ASP A 230 20.00 6.23 -11.75
C ASP A 230 20.13 5.38 -13.02
N LYS A 231 21.33 4.85 -13.29
CA LYS A 231 21.59 3.99 -14.46
C LYS A 231 20.83 2.66 -14.39
N LEU A 232 20.78 2.02 -13.21
CA LEU A 232 20.07 0.75 -13.03
C LEU A 232 18.55 0.93 -13.15
N ASN A 233 17.99 2.01 -12.60
CA ASN A 233 16.57 2.32 -12.77
C ASN A 233 16.20 2.52 -14.25
N HIS A 234 17.07 3.20 -15.02
CA HIS A 234 16.89 3.32 -16.46
C HIS A 234 16.91 1.95 -17.16
N LEU A 235 17.88 1.10 -16.83
CA LEU A 235 17.99 -0.25 -17.41
C LEU A 235 16.75 -1.12 -17.09
N ILE A 236 16.30 -1.14 -15.84
CA ILE A 236 15.14 -1.94 -15.40
C ILE A 236 13.85 -1.49 -16.11
N GLY A 237 13.74 -0.19 -16.44
CA GLY A 237 12.63 0.37 -17.21
C GLY A 237 12.61 0.00 -18.69
N THR A 238 13.70 -0.59 -19.22
CA THR A 238 13.75 -1.07 -20.61
C THR A 238 13.34 -2.55 -20.74
N ASN A 239 13.16 -3.00 -21.98
CA ASN A 239 12.85 -4.40 -22.26
C ASN A 239 14.12 -5.26 -22.15
N ILE A 240 14.46 -5.64 -20.92
CA ILE A 240 15.54 -6.59 -20.60
C ILE A 240 14.99 -7.97 -20.24
N SER A 241 15.83 -8.99 -20.35
CA SER A 241 15.55 -10.35 -19.90
C SER A 241 15.26 -10.40 -18.40
N ILE A 242 14.53 -11.43 -17.98
CA ILE A 242 14.12 -11.59 -16.57
C ILE A 242 15.34 -11.83 -15.67
N GLU A 243 16.32 -12.60 -16.13
CA GLU A 243 17.56 -12.88 -15.40
C GLU A 243 18.37 -11.59 -15.17
N THR A 244 18.62 -10.81 -16.23
CA THR A 244 19.30 -9.52 -16.13
C THR A 244 18.51 -8.54 -15.28
N ARG A 245 17.17 -8.54 -15.34
CA ARG A 245 16.32 -7.72 -14.47
C ARG A 245 16.46 -8.10 -13.00
N ASN A 246 16.48 -9.39 -12.69
CA ASN A 246 16.63 -9.87 -11.31
C ASN A 246 18.01 -9.48 -10.75
N ARG A 247 19.09 -9.67 -11.53
CA ARG A 247 20.44 -9.21 -11.12
C ARG A 247 20.50 -7.68 -10.97
N ALA A 248 19.96 -6.92 -11.92
CA ALA A 248 19.91 -5.46 -11.85
C ALA A 248 19.14 -4.95 -10.63
N CYS A 249 18.00 -5.55 -10.30
CA CYS A 249 17.23 -5.21 -9.09
C CYS A 249 18.00 -5.55 -7.80
N PHE A 250 18.79 -6.63 -7.80
CA PHE A 250 19.64 -6.97 -6.66
C PHE A 250 20.74 -5.92 -6.45
N TYR A 251 21.47 -5.56 -7.52
CA TYR A 251 22.48 -4.49 -7.46
C TYR A 251 21.91 -3.12 -7.11
N LEU A 252 20.67 -2.85 -7.51
CA LEU A 252 19.95 -1.64 -7.11
C LEU A 252 19.74 -1.62 -5.59
N GLY A 253 19.33 -2.74 -5.00
CA GLY A 253 19.18 -2.89 -3.55
C GLY A 253 20.49 -2.67 -2.80
N GLU A 254 21.60 -3.25 -3.30
CA GLU A 254 22.92 -3.04 -2.72
C GLU A 254 23.39 -1.58 -2.84
N ALA A 255 23.22 -0.96 -4.01
CA ALA A 255 23.59 0.44 -4.22
C ALA A 255 22.78 1.38 -3.31
N GLN A 256 21.49 1.10 -3.11
CA GLN A 256 20.63 1.85 -2.18
C GLN A 256 21.08 1.68 -0.73
N TYR A 257 21.48 0.46 -0.33
CA TYR A 257 22.03 0.19 1.00
C TYR A 257 23.29 1.01 1.27
N PHE A 258 24.22 1.06 0.32
CA PHE A 258 25.45 1.86 0.46
C PHE A 258 25.20 3.37 0.35
N ASN A 259 24.10 3.79 -0.27
CA ASN A 259 23.68 5.19 -0.34
C ASN A 259 22.82 5.62 0.88
N HIS A 260 22.73 4.80 1.93
CA HIS A 260 21.93 5.02 3.14
C HIS A 260 20.41 5.09 2.93
N ASN A 261 19.90 4.62 1.79
CA ASN A 261 18.48 4.56 1.49
C ASN A 261 17.93 3.17 1.85
N TYR A 262 17.90 2.84 3.14
CA TYR A 262 17.58 1.50 3.63
C TYR A 262 16.14 1.07 3.31
N GLU A 263 15.17 1.98 3.37
CA GLU A 263 13.78 1.67 3.03
C GLU A 263 13.62 1.19 1.59
N ASP A 264 14.26 1.88 0.65
CA ASP A 264 14.17 1.51 -0.77
C ASP A 264 15.00 0.27 -1.08
N SER A 265 16.11 0.08 -0.37
CA SER A 265 16.92 -1.13 -0.42
C SER A 265 16.08 -2.36 -0.04
N VAL A 266 15.32 -2.30 1.06
CA VAL A 266 14.39 -3.37 1.47
C VAL A 266 13.37 -3.66 0.37
N LYS A 267 12.74 -2.64 -0.21
CA LYS A 267 11.77 -2.81 -1.32
C LYS A 267 12.41 -3.52 -2.52
N SER A 268 13.65 -3.18 -2.86
CA SER A 268 14.38 -3.81 -3.96
C SER A 268 14.68 -5.28 -3.67
N PHE A 269 15.15 -5.62 -2.45
CA PHE A 269 15.45 -7.01 -2.08
C PHE A 269 14.22 -7.90 -1.97
N VAL A 270 13.08 -7.37 -1.53
CA VAL A 270 11.80 -8.11 -1.52
C VAL A 270 11.40 -8.55 -2.93
N LYS A 271 11.60 -7.69 -3.94
CA LYS A 271 11.27 -8.02 -5.35
C LYS A 271 12.09 -9.19 -5.88
N VAL A 272 13.33 -9.33 -5.45
CA VAL A 272 14.26 -10.38 -5.91
C VAL A 272 14.36 -11.56 -4.95
N GLN A 273 13.53 -11.60 -3.91
CA GLN A 273 13.54 -12.68 -2.91
C GLN A 273 13.21 -14.05 -3.53
N SER A 274 12.32 -14.09 -4.53
CA SER A 274 11.98 -15.32 -5.24
C SER A 274 13.13 -15.85 -6.09
N ALA A 275 13.97 -14.97 -6.63
CA ALA A 275 15.12 -15.34 -7.47
C ALA A 275 16.35 -15.71 -6.63
N PHE A 276 16.64 -14.95 -5.56
CA PHE A 276 17.85 -15.10 -4.75
C PHE A 276 17.53 -15.16 -3.24
N PRO A 277 16.86 -16.22 -2.74
CA PRO A 277 16.30 -16.24 -1.38
C PRO A 277 17.37 -16.05 -0.28
N ASN A 278 18.46 -16.80 -0.34
CA ASN A 278 19.52 -16.75 0.70
C ASN A 278 20.27 -15.42 0.70
N LEU A 279 20.61 -14.89 -0.48
CA LEU A 279 21.34 -13.63 -0.61
C LEU A 279 20.45 -12.45 -0.22
N SER A 280 19.22 -12.40 -0.75
CA SER A 280 18.26 -11.33 -0.44
C SER A 280 17.91 -11.30 1.05
N GLN A 281 17.76 -12.47 1.70
CA GLN A 281 17.50 -12.50 3.15
C GLN A 281 18.64 -11.87 3.95
N LYS A 282 19.90 -12.22 3.65
CA LYS A 282 21.07 -11.65 4.32
C LYS A 282 21.12 -10.12 4.21
N TRP A 283 20.80 -9.60 3.02
CA TRP A 283 20.77 -8.16 2.78
C TRP A 283 19.55 -7.47 3.40
N LEU A 284 18.38 -8.13 3.42
CA LEU A 284 17.18 -7.64 4.11
C LEU A 284 17.41 -7.49 5.61
N GLU A 285 17.97 -8.52 6.25
CA GLU A 285 18.29 -8.47 7.68
C GLU A 285 19.25 -7.31 8.00
N ALA A 286 20.30 -7.13 7.19
CA ALA A 286 21.25 -6.04 7.39
C ALA A 286 20.67 -4.64 7.09
N ALA A 287 19.75 -4.52 6.13
CA ALA A 287 19.07 -3.25 5.85
C ALA A 287 18.07 -2.89 6.97
N LEU A 288 17.33 -3.88 7.48
CA LEU A 288 16.36 -3.72 8.57
C LEU A 288 17.04 -3.37 9.91
N ASP A 289 18.21 -3.91 10.19
CA ASP A 289 19.01 -3.58 11.40
C ASP A 289 19.45 -2.10 11.44
N ARG A 290 19.31 -1.36 10.32
CA ARG A 290 19.73 0.04 10.18
C ARG A 290 18.58 1.04 10.02
N ILE A 291 17.34 0.57 10.02
CA ILE A 291 16.12 1.40 10.01
C ILE A 291 15.70 1.63 11.46
#